data_AF-A0A355HBE8-F1
#
_entry.id   AF-A0A355HBE8-F1
#
_cell.length_a   1.000
_cell.length_b   1.000
_cell.length_c   1.000
_cell.angle_alpha   90.00
_cell.angle_beta   90.00
_cell.angle_gamma   90.00
#
_symmetry.space_group_name_H-M   'P 1'
#
loop_
_entity.id
_entity.type
_entity.pdbx_description
1 polymer ?
#
loop_
_entity_poly.entity_id
_entity_poly.type
_entity_poly.pdbx_seq_one_letter_code
_entity_poly.pdbx_strand_id
1 'polypeptide(L)'
;LMLESIASLKKIGEEQGKDGYILYSVNMLDLMGDVLCCFYLLKQAESAQQKWETLLMGATSQAELLEENEEAQFYWNKLRTTEFYVWSVLPRALSNAKTIKNANLAPLNAFL
;
A
#
# COMPACT_ATOMS: atom_id res chain seq x y z
N LEU A 1 -5.67 7.84 -10.97
CA LEU A 1 -4.47 7.70 -10.10
C LEU A 1 -3.16 7.62 -10.89
N MET A 2 -2.75 6.48 -11.46
CA MET A 2 -1.45 6.38 -12.16
C MET A 2 -1.28 7.36 -13.34
N LEU A 3 -2.30 7.46 -14.20
CA LEU A 3 -2.30 8.39 -15.35
C LEU A 3 -2.31 9.85 -14.92
N GLU A 4 -2.98 10.16 -13.79
CA GLU A 4 -2.99 11.50 -13.21
C GLU A 4 -1.62 11.84 -12.60
N SER A 5 -0.94 10.88 -11.96
CA SER A 5 0.42 11.04 -11.46
C SER A 5 1.41 11.30 -12.59
N ILE A 6 1.28 10.59 -13.73
CA ILE A 6 2.11 10.82 -14.93
C ILE A 6 1.84 12.22 -15.51
N ALA A 7 0.58 12.65 -15.56
CA ALA A 7 0.22 13.99 -16.03
C ALA A 7 0.76 15.09 -15.10
N SER A 8 0.67 14.91 -13.77
CA SER A 8 1.26 15.84 -12.79
C SER A 8 2.78 15.88 -12.88
N LEU A 9 3.44 14.73 -13.06
CA LEU A 9 4.87 14.63 -13.28
C LEU A 9 5.34 15.39 -14.51
N LYS A 10 4.62 15.20 -15.62
CA LYS A 10 4.89 15.89 -16.88
C LYS A 10 4.73 17.39 -16.70
N LYS A 11 3.65 17.83 -16.03
CA LYS A 11 3.42 19.25 -15.72
C LYS A 11 4.52 19.85 -14.83
N ILE A 12 4.97 19.13 -13.80
CA ILE A 12 6.08 19.57 -12.94
C ILE A 12 7.39 19.70 -13.75
N GLY A 13 7.69 18.72 -14.61
CA GLY A 13 8.87 18.77 -15.48
C GLY A 13 8.82 19.86 -16.56
N GLU A 14 7.61 20.16 -17.08
CA GLU A 14 7.38 21.20 -18.09
C GLU A 14 7.38 22.62 -17.49
N GLU A 15 6.81 22.82 -16.31
CA GLU A 15 6.70 24.15 -15.68
C GLU A 15 7.96 24.56 -14.91
N GLN A 16 8.77 23.61 -14.43
CA GLN A 16 9.81 23.91 -13.43
C GLN A 16 11.19 23.31 -13.72
N GLY A 17 11.40 22.76 -14.92
CA GLY A 17 12.66 22.16 -15.35
C GLY A 17 12.83 20.69 -14.96
N LYS A 18 13.79 20.01 -15.60
CA LYS A 18 13.98 18.55 -15.54
C LYS A 18 14.27 17.99 -14.14
N ASP A 19 14.56 18.81 -13.13
CA ASP A 19 15.03 18.30 -11.84
C ASP A 19 13.89 18.14 -10.81
N GLY A 20 12.73 18.76 -11.04
CA GLY A 20 11.59 18.72 -10.10
C GLY A 20 10.96 17.34 -9.94
N TYR A 21 10.95 16.51 -10.99
CA TYR A 21 10.46 15.13 -10.89
C TYR A 21 11.43 14.20 -10.17
N ILE A 22 12.75 14.48 -10.21
CA ILE A 22 13.77 13.68 -9.55
C ILE A 22 13.63 13.79 -8.03
N LEU A 23 13.36 15.00 -7.53
CA LEU A 23 13.28 15.30 -6.10
C LEU A 23 12.24 14.44 -5.35
N TYR A 24 11.13 14.11 -6.00
CA TYR A 24 10.01 13.35 -5.40
C TYR A 24 9.85 11.94 -5.98
N SER A 25 10.81 11.47 -6.78
CA SER A 25 10.75 10.15 -7.41
C SER A 25 10.63 9.00 -6.39
N VAL A 26 11.30 9.11 -5.24
CA VAL A 26 11.22 8.11 -4.16
C VAL A 26 9.82 8.09 -3.54
N ASN A 27 9.24 9.25 -3.22
CA ASN A 27 7.87 9.33 -2.69
C ASN A 27 6.84 8.74 -3.67
N MET A 28 7.05 8.89 -4.97
CA MET A 28 6.20 8.30 -6.00
C MET A 28 6.35 6.78 -6.06
N LEU A 29 7.57 6.28 -5.97
CA LEU A 29 7.84 4.84 -5.92
C LEU A 29 7.19 4.21 -4.67
N ASP A 30 7.35 4.84 -3.51
CA ASP A 30 6.78 4.37 -2.25
C ASP A 30 5.24 4.41 -2.28
N LEU A 31 4.65 5.49 -2.82
CA LEU A 31 3.20 5.59 -3.05
C LEU A 31 2.70 4.41 -3.89
N MET A 32 3.36 4.14 -5.02
CA MET A 32 2.97 3.05 -5.90
C MET A 32 3.15 1.69 -5.22
N GLY A 33 4.27 1.50 -4.51
CA GLY A 33 4.55 0.29 -3.75
C GLY A 33 3.48 0.00 -2.70
N ASP A 34 3.15 0.99 -1.86
CA ASP A 34 2.15 0.84 -0.81
C ASP A 34 0.76 0.49 -1.38
N VAL A 35 0.36 1.13 -2.49
CA VAL A 35 -0.93 0.87 -3.16
C VAL A 35 -0.97 -0.53 -3.79
N LEU A 36 0.08 -0.93 -4.51
CA LEU A 36 0.14 -2.25 -5.15
C LEU A 36 0.21 -3.38 -4.12
N CYS A 37 1.04 -3.22 -3.08
CA CYS A 37 1.11 -4.19 -1.98
C CYS A 37 -0.26 -4.35 -1.30
N CYS A 38 -0.95 -3.25 -1.00
CA CYS A 38 -2.30 -3.31 -0.44
C CYS A 38 -3.28 -4.04 -1.37
N PHE A 39 -3.26 -3.73 -2.67
CA PHE A 39 -4.13 -4.39 -3.65
C PHE A 39 -3.92 -5.91 -3.69
N TYR A 40 -2.67 -6.38 -3.71
CA TYR A 40 -2.38 -7.82 -3.72
C TYR A 40 -2.68 -8.49 -2.38
N LEU A 41 -2.45 -7.82 -1.25
CA LEU A 41 -2.83 -8.33 0.06
C LEU A 41 -4.35 -8.48 0.19
N LEU A 42 -5.14 -7.51 -0.30
CA LEU A 42 -6.59 -7.60 -0.31
C LEU A 42 -7.10 -8.76 -1.18
N LYS A 43 -6.50 -8.99 -2.36
CA LYS A 43 -6.81 -10.17 -3.17
C LYS A 43 -6.48 -11.49 -2.47
N GLN A 44 -5.36 -11.55 -1.75
CA GLN A 44 -5.02 -12.72 -0.95
C GLN A 44 -5.99 -12.90 0.22
N ALA A 45 -6.41 -11.80 0.86
CA ALA A 45 -7.35 -11.82 1.96
C ALA A 45 -8.75 -12.29 1.53
N GLU A 46 -9.22 -11.89 0.34
CA GLU A 46 -10.49 -12.39 -0.21
C GLU A 46 -10.48 -13.92 -0.34
N SER A 47 -9.42 -14.49 -0.91
CA SER A 47 -9.29 -15.95 -1.02
C SER A 47 -9.08 -16.62 0.34
N ALA A 48 -8.29 -16.01 1.24
CA ALA A 48 -8.06 -16.54 2.58
C ALA A 48 -9.34 -16.53 3.43
N GLN A 49 -10.19 -15.50 3.28
CA GLN A 49 -11.46 -15.38 4.00
C GLN A 49 -12.40 -16.54 3.67
N GLN A 50 -12.56 -16.86 2.38
CA GLN A 50 -13.42 -17.97 1.94
C GLN A 50 -12.96 -19.32 2.51
N LYS A 51 -11.65 -19.56 2.50
CA LYS A 51 -11.07 -20.79 3.03
C LYS A 51 -11.14 -20.86 4.55
N TRP A 52 -10.90 -19.73 5.23
CA TRP A 52 -11.06 -19.60 6.67
C TRP A 52 -12.50 -19.89 7.12
N GLU A 53 -13.50 -19.30 6.46
CA GLU A 53 -14.92 -19.55 6.75
C GLU A 53 -15.30 -21.01 6.56
N THR A 54 -14.77 -21.66 5.53
CA THR A 54 -15.00 -23.09 5.27
C THR A 54 -14.46 -23.96 6.40
N LEU A 55 -13.24 -23.66 6.90
CA LEU A 55 -12.65 -24.37 8.03
C LEU A 55 -13.41 -24.10 9.34
N LEU A 56 -13.89 -22.87 9.53
CA LEU A 56 -14.63 -22.47 10.72
C LEU A 56 -16.00 -23.16 10.83
N MET A 57 -16.70 -23.38 9.71
CA MET A 57 -18.00 -24.08 9.70
C MET A 57 -17.91 -25.53 10.22
N GLY A 58 -16.74 -26.17 10.10
CA GLY A 58 -16.49 -27.52 10.59
C GLY A 58 -15.98 -27.58 12.03
N ALA A 59 -15.68 -26.44 12.65
CA ALA A 59 -15.02 -26.37 13.96
C ALA A 59 -15.99 -25.99 15.08
N THR A 60 -15.79 -26.57 16.27
CA THR A 60 -16.57 -26.25 17.46
C THR A 60 -16.08 -24.97 18.14
N SER A 61 -14.79 -24.66 18.01
CA SER A 61 -14.15 -23.46 18.56
C SER A 61 -13.06 -22.94 17.62
N GLN A 62 -13.02 -21.62 17.44
CA GLN A 62 -11.95 -20.95 16.70
C GLN A 62 -10.58 -21.14 17.35
N ALA A 63 -10.52 -21.15 18.69
CA ALA A 63 -9.25 -21.25 19.41
C ALA A 63 -8.59 -22.63 19.20
N GLU A 64 -9.39 -23.70 19.32
CA GLU A 64 -8.93 -25.07 19.08
C GLU A 64 -8.50 -25.27 17.61
N LEU A 65 -9.29 -24.72 16.67
CA LEU A 65 -8.94 -24.78 15.25
C LEU A 65 -7.59 -24.08 14.96
N LEU A 66 -7.32 -22.95 15.62
CA LEU A 66 -6.04 -22.25 15.48
C LEU A 66 -4.89 -22.96 16.18
N GLU A 67 -5.12 -23.77 17.21
CA GLU A 67 -4.04 -24.53 17.85
C GLU A 67 -3.68 -25.79 17.05
N GLU A 68 -4.67 -26.47 16.49
CA GLU A 68 -4.49 -27.82 15.92
C GLU A 68 -4.30 -27.82 14.39
N ASN A 69 -4.71 -26.75 13.68
CA ASN A 69 -4.72 -26.72 12.22
C ASN A 69 -3.79 -25.63 11.65
N GLU A 70 -2.63 -26.05 11.13
CA GLU A 70 -1.64 -25.17 10.49
C GLU A 70 -2.20 -24.38 9.29
N GLU A 71 -3.11 -24.98 8.51
CA GLU A 71 -3.74 -24.31 7.38
C GLU A 71 -4.70 -23.21 7.85
N ALA A 72 -5.45 -23.46 8.93
CA ALA A 72 -6.32 -22.47 9.55
C ALA A 72 -5.49 -21.30 10.11
N GLN A 73 -4.36 -21.59 10.78
CA GLN A 73 -3.41 -20.57 11.23
C GLN A 73 -2.89 -19.72 10.06
N PHE A 74 -2.53 -20.36 8.94
CA PHE A 74 -2.03 -19.65 7.77
C PHE A 74 -3.05 -18.63 7.23
N TYR A 75 -4.31 -19.04 7.03
CA TYR A 75 -5.34 -18.13 6.52
C TYR A 75 -5.69 -17.04 7.54
N TRP A 76 -5.80 -17.39 8.82
CA TRP A 76 -6.00 -16.41 9.88
C TRP A 76 -4.89 -15.35 9.92
N ASN A 77 -3.63 -15.79 9.88
CA ASN A 77 -2.47 -14.89 9.86
C ASN A 77 -2.44 -14.03 8.59
N LYS A 78 -2.89 -14.53 7.44
CA LYS A 78 -3.04 -13.75 6.21
C LYS A 78 -4.06 -12.63 6.36
N LEU A 79 -5.20 -12.89 7.00
CA LEU A 79 -6.22 -11.88 7.29
C LEU A 79 -5.67 -10.81 8.23
N ARG A 80 -5.05 -11.22 9.34
CA ARG A 80 -4.46 -10.30 10.33
C ARG A 80 -3.31 -9.46 9.74
N THR A 81 -2.50 -10.04 8.88
CA THR A 81 -1.43 -9.32 8.17
C THR A 81 -2.00 -8.25 7.24
N THR A 82 -3.07 -8.59 6.51
CA THR A 82 -3.73 -7.65 5.60
C THR A 82 -4.36 -6.50 6.37
N GLU A 83 -5.06 -6.79 7.47
CA GLU A 83 -5.63 -5.79 8.36
C GLU A 83 -4.54 -4.85 8.91
N PHE A 84 -3.44 -5.40 9.42
CA PHE A 84 -2.30 -4.61 9.89
C PHE A 84 -1.77 -3.68 8.79
N TYR A 85 -1.61 -4.20 7.56
CA TYR A 85 -1.11 -3.41 6.44
C TYR A 85 -2.05 -2.24 6.11
N VAL A 86 -3.35 -2.48 6.03
CA VAL A 86 -4.35 -1.45 5.71
C VAL A 86 -4.37 -0.34 6.75
N TRP A 87 -4.31 -0.69 8.04
CA TRP A 87 -4.42 0.30 9.11
C TRP A 87 -3.10 0.99 9.45
N SER A 88 -1.97 0.29 9.35
CA SER A 88 -0.69 0.78 9.85
C SER A 88 0.26 1.22 8.74
N VAL A 89 0.14 0.63 7.55
CA VAL A 89 1.11 0.82 6.46
C VAL A 89 0.54 1.70 5.35
N LEU A 90 -0.64 1.37 4.83
CA LEU A 90 -1.28 2.10 3.73
C LEU A 90 -1.46 3.62 3.97
N PRO A 91 -1.69 4.14 5.20
CA PRO A 91 -1.80 5.59 5.41
C PRO A 91 -0.57 6.38 4.97
N ARG A 92 0.61 5.76 4.87
CA ARG A 92 1.83 6.39 4.32
C ARG A 92 1.64 6.81 2.86
N ALA A 93 0.85 6.08 2.08
CA ALA A 93 0.50 6.45 0.70
C ALA A 93 -0.18 7.83 0.66
N LEU A 94 -1.08 8.14 1.60
CA LEU A 94 -1.71 9.46 1.68
C LEU A 94 -0.71 10.57 2.02
N SER A 95 0.26 10.28 2.89
CA SER A 95 1.35 11.20 3.22
C SER A 95 2.20 11.49 1.98
N ASN A 96 2.66 10.45 1.28
CA ASN A 96 3.46 10.59 0.06
C ASN A 96 2.70 11.34 -1.04
N ALA A 97 1.41 11.06 -1.24
CA ALA A 97 0.57 11.80 -2.16
C ALA A 97 0.49 13.30 -1.84
N LYS A 98 0.37 13.66 -0.54
CA LYS A 98 0.38 15.06 -0.10
C LYS A 98 1.73 15.73 -0.33
N THR A 99 2.84 15.03 -0.03
CA THR A 99 4.20 15.53 -0.27
C THR A 99 4.44 15.84 -1.75
N ILE A 100 4.03 14.93 -2.64
CA ILE A 100 4.13 15.12 -4.09
C ILE A 100 3.26 16.29 -4.55
N LYS A 101 2.02 16.38 -4.05
CA LYS A 101 1.10 17.46 -4.42
C LYS A 101 1.59 18.83 -3.98
N ASN A 102 2.23 18.91 -2.82
CA ASN A 102 2.79 20.13 -2.25
C ASN A 102 4.27 20.31 -2.62
N ALA A 103 4.69 19.80 -3.78
CA ALA A 103 6.05 19.91 -4.26
C ALA A 103 6.57 21.34 -4.16
N ASN A 104 7.70 21.52 -3.47
CA ASN A 104 8.39 22.78 -3.32
C ASN A 104 9.81 22.62 -3.85
N LEU A 105 10.15 23.39 -4.89
CA LEU A 105 11.48 23.36 -5.50
C LEU A 105 12.45 24.39 -4.94
N ALA A 106 12.07 25.10 -3.87
CA ALA A 106 13.01 25.96 -3.14
C ALA A 106 14.36 25.26 -2.81
N PRO A 107 14.42 23.95 -2.49
CA PRO A 107 15.69 23.25 -2.29
C PRO A 107 16.58 23.16 -3.54
N LEU A 108 16.00 23.12 -4.75
CA LEU A 108 16.75 23.14 -6.01
C LEU A 108 17.20 24.56 -6.37
N ASN A 109 16.41 25.56 -6.01
CA ASN A 109 16.71 26.97 -6.25
C ASN A 109 17.70 27.56 -5.22
N ALA A 110 17.96 26.88 -4.10
CA ALA A 110 18.88 27.37 -3.07
C ALA A 110 20.36 27.37 -3.50
N PHE A 111 20.68 26.79 -4.67
CA PHE A 111 22.03 26.72 -5.24
C PHE A 111 22.20 27.53 -6.54
N LEU A 112 21.21 28.33 -6.94
CA LEU A 112 21.29 29.33 -8.03
C LEU A 112 21.21 30.74 -7.45
#